data_AF-A0A2N1R0V3-F1
#
_entry.id   AF-A0A2N1R0V3-F1
#
_cell.length_a   1.000
_cell.length_b   1.000
_cell.length_c   1.000
_cell.angle_alpha   90.00
_cell.angle_beta   90.00
_cell.angle_gamma   90.00
#
_symmetry.space_group_name_H-M   'P 1'
#
loop_
_entity.id
_entity.type
_entity.pdbx_description
1 polymer ?
#
loop_
_entity_poly.entity_id
_entity_poly.type
_entity_poly.pdbx_seq_one_letter_code
_entity_poly.pdbx_strand_id
1 'polypeptide(L)'
;IDGLLAEIAKYGIASVKRIYGDWTNPNLRGWKERLLEYAIQPVQQFAYTTGKNSTDSAMIIDAMDLLYTESLDGFCVVSSDSDFTRLAARLREDGKLVLGFGQRKTPKPFVAACDKFVYTEILREDEDEKEKESKAEKEQHSRNQIQSQNDIKTDRRMTALLESAVEDAADEFGWAYLGAVGTYIANRQPEFDPRNYGFRKLGDLIKASALFEIDERASPTDSGKQVYLRLKVKAR
;
A
#
# COMPACT_ATOMS: atom_id res chain seq x y z
N ILE A 1 6.54 -9.59 10.38
CA ILE A 1 6.27 -10.06 8.98
C ILE A 1 4.78 -10.38 8.82
N ASP A 2 4.14 -10.66 9.92
CA ASP A 2 2.72 -10.93 10.13
C ASP A 2 1.87 -9.83 9.47
N GLY A 3 2.17 -8.54 9.71
CA GLY A 3 1.49 -7.41 9.06
C GLY A 3 1.59 -7.39 7.52
N LEU A 4 2.74 -7.79 6.96
CA LEU A 4 2.93 -7.93 5.51
C LEU A 4 2.05 -9.03 4.94
N LEU A 5 2.04 -10.21 5.56
CA LEU A 5 1.22 -11.33 5.09
C LEU A 5 -0.28 -11.04 5.25
N ALA A 6 -0.68 -10.33 6.32
CA ALA A 6 -2.04 -9.87 6.51
C ALA A 6 -2.47 -8.84 5.44
N GLU A 7 -1.58 -7.97 5.01
CA GLU A 7 -1.85 -7.04 3.90
C GLU A 7 -2.00 -7.79 2.57
N ILE A 8 -1.11 -8.75 2.28
CA ILE A 8 -1.19 -9.60 1.08
C ILE A 8 -2.51 -10.38 1.04
N ALA A 9 -2.96 -10.90 2.18
CA ALA A 9 -4.21 -11.66 2.30
C ALA A 9 -5.47 -10.88 1.87
N LYS A 10 -5.40 -9.54 1.81
CA LYS A 10 -6.51 -8.70 1.30
C LYS A 10 -6.71 -8.84 -0.22
N TYR A 11 -5.69 -9.31 -0.95
CA TYR A 11 -5.71 -9.41 -2.41
C TYR A 11 -5.78 -10.85 -2.91
N GLY A 12 -5.46 -11.84 -2.07
CA GLY A 12 -5.54 -13.24 -2.44
C GLY A 12 -4.69 -14.14 -1.55
N ILE A 13 -4.45 -15.36 -2.04
CA ILE A 13 -3.67 -16.38 -1.34
C ILE A 13 -2.22 -16.33 -1.83
N ALA A 14 -1.27 -16.21 -0.90
CA ALA A 14 0.16 -16.32 -1.21
C ALA A 14 0.56 -17.80 -1.38
N SER A 15 0.39 -18.31 -2.60
CA SER A 15 0.66 -19.71 -2.98
C SER A 15 2.16 -20.03 -3.02
N VAL A 16 2.99 -19.11 -3.53
CA VAL A 16 4.45 -19.22 -3.56
C VAL A 16 5.05 -18.14 -2.67
N LYS A 17 5.89 -18.53 -1.71
CA LYS A 17 6.57 -17.62 -0.78
C LYS A 17 8.05 -17.96 -0.75
N ARG A 18 8.88 -17.04 -1.22
CA ARG A 18 10.34 -17.18 -1.25
C ARG A 18 11.01 -15.96 -0.62
N ILE A 19 12.05 -16.19 0.16
CA ILE A 19 12.95 -15.14 0.63
C ILE A 19 14.34 -15.46 0.12
N TYR A 20 14.98 -14.48 -0.52
CA TYR A 20 16.27 -14.62 -1.17
C TYR A 20 17.34 -13.96 -0.30
N GLY A 21 18.46 -14.66 -0.09
CA GLY A 21 19.57 -14.09 0.64
C GLY A 21 20.71 -15.08 0.85
N ASP A 22 21.80 -14.58 1.41
CA ASP A 22 22.90 -15.42 1.86
C ASP A 22 22.62 -15.91 3.28
N TRP A 23 22.00 -17.10 3.43
CA TRP A 23 21.66 -17.70 4.71
C TRP A 23 22.88 -18.12 5.55
N THR A 24 24.09 -18.01 5.01
CA THR A 24 25.31 -18.11 5.82
C THR A 24 25.54 -16.85 6.68
N ASN A 25 24.91 -15.73 6.33
CA ASN A 25 25.03 -14.47 7.04
C ASN A 25 24.37 -14.55 8.43
N PRO A 26 25.10 -14.29 9.53
CA PRO A 26 24.55 -14.30 10.88
C PRO A 26 23.32 -13.40 11.08
N ASN A 27 23.21 -12.30 10.33
CA ASN A 27 22.07 -11.38 10.42
C ASN A 27 20.73 -12.01 9.99
N LEU A 28 20.76 -13.11 9.23
CA LEU A 28 19.55 -13.82 8.80
C LEU A 28 19.14 -14.95 9.76
N ARG A 29 19.91 -15.25 10.81
CA ARG A 29 19.59 -16.36 11.72
C ARG A 29 18.22 -16.22 12.40
N GLY A 30 17.82 -14.99 12.72
CA GLY A 30 16.52 -14.69 13.34
C GLY A 30 15.31 -15.00 12.45
N TRP A 31 15.51 -15.23 11.15
CA TRP A 31 14.42 -15.55 10.23
C TRP A 31 14.02 -17.03 10.25
N LYS A 32 14.86 -17.93 10.77
CA LYS A 32 14.63 -19.38 10.70
C LYS A 32 13.24 -19.79 11.21
N GLU A 33 12.87 -19.29 12.39
CA GLU A 33 11.57 -19.61 13.01
C GLU A 33 10.41 -19.09 12.16
N ARG A 34 10.50 -17.85 11.69
CA ARG A 34 9.48 -17.22 10.84
C ARG A 34 9.32 -17.89 9.49
N LEU A 35 10.40 -18.38 8.88
CA LEU A 35 10.33 -19.13 7.63
C LEU A 35 9.53 -20.43 7.80
N LEU A 36 9.80 -21.15 8.89
CA LEU A 36 9.11 -22.41 9.19
C LEU A 36 7.64 -22.16 9.54
N GLU A 37 7.37 -21.17 10.39
CA GLU A 37 6.02 -20.76 10.81
C GLU A 37 5.13 -20.44 9.61
N TYR A 38 5.65 -19.69 8.64
CA TYR A 38 4.88 -19.23 7.49
C TYR A 38 5.04 -20.07 6.23
N ALA A 39 5.73 -21.22 6.32
CA ALA A 39 6.08 -22.07 5.18
C ALA A 39 6.68 -21.26 4.01
N ILE A 40 7.67 -20.41 4.33
CA ILE A 40 8.40 -19.60 3.36
C ILE A 40 9.68 -20.34 2.99
N GLN A 41 9.90 -20.53 1.68
CA GLN A 41 11.08 -21.19 1.18
C GLN A 41 12.29 -20.24 1.20
N PRO A 42 13.37 -20.57 1.94
CA PRO A 42 14.63 -19.85 1.82
C PRO A 42 15.33 -20.21 0.50
N VAL A 43 15.66 -19.20 -0.30
CA VAL A 43 16.49 -19.34 -1.51
C VAL A 43 17.89 -18.82 -1.18
N GLN A 44 18.86 -19.74 -1.17
CA GLN A 44 20.26 -19.41 -0.88
C GLN A 44 20.94 -18.79 -2.09
N GLN A 45 21.56 -17.63 -1.88
CA GLN A 45 22.45 -16.99 -2.83
C GLN A 45 23.74 -16.52 -2.14
N PHE A 46 24.86 -17.13 -2.51
CA PHE A 46 26.16 -16.74 -1.94
C PHE A 46 26.59 -15.36 -2.43
N ALA A 47 27.06 -14.52 -1.51
CA ALA A 47 27.69 -13.27 -1.87
C ALA A 47 29.13 -13.53 -2.34
N TYR A 48 29.36 -13.59 -3.66
CA TYR A 48 30.72 -13.74 -4.23
C TYR A 48 31.60 -12.50 -4.00
N THR A 49 30.98 -11.33 -3.88
CA THR A 49 31.63 -10.04 -3.55
C THR A 49 30.60 -9.14 -2.88
N THR A 50 31.01 -8.37 -1.87
CA THR A 50 30.14 -7.39 -1.19
C THR A 50 29.66 -6.30 -2.15
N GLY A 51 28.36 -6.03 -2.17
CA GLY A 51 27.76 -4.95 -2.97
C GLY A 51 27.38 -5.33 -4.42
N LYS A 52 27.31 -6.62 -4.76
CA LYS A 52 26.74 -7.09 -6.03
C LYS A 52 25.33 -7.66 -5.85
N ASN A 53 24.52 -7.49 -6.89
CA ASN A 53 23.08 -7.80 -6.93
C ASN A 53 22.82 -9.28 -7.27
N SER A 54 23.58 -10.21 -6.68
CA SER A 54 23.44 -11.65 -6.95
C SER A 54 22.11 -12.21 -6.46
N THR A 55 21.66 -11.75 -5.29
CA THR A 55 20.34 -12.07 -4.75
C THR A 55 19.22 -11.58 -5.66
N ASP A 56 19.36 -10.35 -6.17
CA ASP A 56 18.34 -9.72 -7.01
C ASP A 56 18.21 -10.43 -8.36
N SER A 57 19.34 -10.84 -8.95
CA SER A 57 19.37 -11.62 -10.20
C SER A 57 18.63 -12.94 -10.04
N ALA A 58 18.87 -13.67 -8.94
CA ALA A 58 18.18 -14.92 -8.65
C ALA A 58 16.67 -14.71 -8.47
N MET A 59 16.28 -13.65 -7.75
CA MET A 59 14.88 -13.31 -7.55
C MET A 59 14.17 -12.97 -8.86
N ILE A 60 14.83 -12.22 -9.75
CA ILE A 60 14.30 -11.86 -11.07
C ILE A 60 14.11 -13.11 -11.93
N ILE A 61 15.10 -14.02 -11.97
CA ILE A 61 15.01 -15.27 -12.72
C ILE A 61 13.83 -16.10 -12.23
N ASP A 62 13.74 -16.35 -10.92
CA ASP A 62 12.65 -17.12 -10.32
C ASP A 62 11.28 -16.49 -10.58
N ALA A 63 11.17 -15.16 -10.51
CA ALA A 63 9.92 -14.46 -10.78
C ALA A 63 9.49 -14.60 -12.25
N MET A 64 10.44 -14.56 -13.19
CA MET A 64 10.18 -14.75 -14.62
C MET A 64 9.83 -16.21 -14.94
N ASP A 65 10.46 -17.18 -14.29
CA ASP A 65 10.09 -18.59 -14.45
C ASP A 65 8.65 -18.80 -13.96
N LEU A 66 8.33 -18.33 -12.74
CA LEU A 66 6.96 -18.40 -12.20
C LEU A 66 5.93 -17.71 -13.09
N LEU A 67 6.28 -16.60 -13.75
CA LEU A 67 5.39 -15.90 -14.67
C LEU A 67 4.95 -16.80 -15.84
N TYR A 68 5.87 -17.62 -16.38
CA TYR A 68 5.62 -18.42 -17.58
C TYR A 68 5.26 -19.88 -17.29
N THR A 69 5.62 -20.41 -16.13
CA THR A 69 5.36 -21.83 -15.78
C THR A 69 4.13 -22.03 -14.93
N GLU A 70 3.73 -21.03 -14.14
CA GLU A 70 2.64 -21.16 -13.17
C GLU A 70 1.44 -20.28 -13.52
N SER A 71 0.25 -20.72 -13.14
CA SER A 71 -0.98 -19.94 -13.27
C SER A 71 -1.17 -19.02 -12.05
N LEU A 72 -0.31 -18.00 -11.93
CA LEU A 72 -0.42 -16.96 -10.89
C LEU A 72 -1.19 -15.74 -11.39
N ASP A 73 -2.05 -15.17 -10.55
CA ASP A 73 -2.82 -13.96 -10.85
C ASP A 73 -2.02 -12.66 -10.55
N GLY A 74 -1.01 -12.76 -9.70
CA GLY A 74 -0.24 -11.60 -9.26
C GLY A 74 1.04 -11.93 -8.52
N PHE A 75 1.85 -10.89 -8.31
CA PHE A 75 3.18 -10.96 -7.70
C PHE A 75 3.30 -9.91 -6.59
N CYS A 76 3.88 -10.33 -5.47
CA CYS A 76 4.27 -9.44 -4.37
C CYS A 76 5.79 -9.25 -4.39
N VAL A 77 6.26 -8.02 -4.64
CA VAL A 77 7.70 -7.69 -4.63
C VAL A 77 8.01 -6.89 -3.38
N VAL A 78 8.77 -7.47 -2.47
CA VAL A 78 9.13 -6.86 -1.18
C VAL A 78 10.57 -6.37 -1.23
N SER A 79 10.76 -5.11 -1.62
CA SER A 79 12.07 -4.48 -1.74
C SER A 79 11.97 -2.95 -1.69
N SER A 80 13.09 -2.28 -1.42
CA SER A 80 13.23 -0.82 -1.61
C SER A 80 14.25 -0.46 -2.69
N ASP A 81 14.73 -1.46 -3.43
CA ASP A 81 15.70 -1.29 -4.51
C ASP A 81 15.00 -0.94 -5.83
N SER A 82 15.55 0.04 -6.55
CA SER A 82 15.07 0.45 -7.87
C SER A 82 15.30 -0.58 -8.96
N ASP A 83 16.21 -1.54 -8.78
CA ASP A 83 16.54 -2.52 -9.82
C ASP A 83 15.35 -3.41 -10.19
N PHE A 84 14.37 -3.55 -9.28
CA PHE A 84 13.13 -4.28 -9.53
C PHE A 84 12.08 -3.53 -10.37
N THR A 85 12.35 -2.27 -10.75
CA THR A 85 11.45 -1.47 -11.59
C THR A 85 11.08 -2.17 -12.89
N ARG A 86 12.07 -2.76 -13.58
CA ARG A 86 11.83 -3.46 -14.85
C ARG A 86 11.09 -4.78 -14.66
N LEU A 87 11.35 -5.49 -13.57
CA LEU A 87 10.59 -6.70 -13.22
C LEU A 87 9.11 -6.36 -13.00
N ALA A 88 8.81 -5.36 -12.16
CA ALA A 88 7.44 -4.93 -11.89
C ALA A 88 6.70 -4.50 -13.15
N ALA A 89 7.34 -3.68 -14.00
CA ALA A 89 6.77 -3.29 -15.28
C ALA A 89 6.49 -4.50 -16.18
N ARG A 90 7.43 -5.45 -16.28
CA ARG A 90 7.28 -6.64 -17.12
C ARG A 90 6.15 -7.56 -16.66
N LEU A 91 6.00 -7.75 -15.35
CA LEU A 91 4.90 -8.53 -14.77
C LEU A 91 3.54 -7.91 -15.10
N ARG A 92 3.44 -6.57 -15.06
CA ARG A 92 2.22 -5.85 -15.44
C ARG A 92 1.93 -5.87 -16.94
N GLU A 93 2.98 -5.82 -17.77
CA GLU A 93 2.83 -5.99 -19.23
C GLU A 93 2.19 -7.35 -19.58
N ASP A 94 2.41 -8.37 -18.75
CA ASP A 94 1.79 -9.70 -18.87
C ASP A 94 0.41 -9.78 -18.18
N GLY A 95 -0.14 -8.65 -17.74
CA GLY A 95 -1.47 -8.55 -17.14
C GLY A 95 -1.55 -9.05 -15.70
N LYS A 96 -0.43 -9.25 -15.00
CA LYS A 96 -0.42 -9.67 -13.60
C LYS A 96 -0.61 -8.49 -12.66
N LEU A 97 -1.34 -8.71 -11.56
CA LEU A 97 -1.40 -7.75 -10.47
C LEU A 97 -0.03 -7.67 -9.77
N VAL A 98 0.55 -6.47 -9.65
CA VAL A 98 1.84 -6.28 -8.98
C VAL A 98 1.68 -5.43 -7.72
N LEU A 99 1.93 -6.05 -6.58
CA LEU A 99 1.97 -5.41 -5.26
C LEU A 99 3.42 -5.18 -4.85
N GLY A 100 3.82 -3.92 -4.73
CA GLY A 100 5.12 -3.51 -4.20
C GLY A 100 5.06 -3.27 -2.69
N PHE A 101 6.11 -3.66 -1.98
CA PHE A 101 6.26 -3.37 -0.55
C PHE A 101 7.67 -2.88 -0.26
N GLY A 102 7.82 -1.71 0.35
CA GLY A 102 9.14 -1.16 0.65
C GLY A 102 9.09 -0.01 1.65
N GLN A 103 10.25 0.53 1.99
CA GLN A 103 10.36 1.67 2.90
C GLN A 103 9.97 2.97 2.19
N ARG A 104 9.67 4.04 2.95
CA ARG A 104 9.36 5.37 2.37
C ARG A 104 10.48 5.96 1.51
N LYS A 105 11.73 5.48 1.68
CA LYS A 105 12.88 5.86 0.85
C LYS A 105 12.88 5.22 -0.55
N THR A 106 11.95 4.33 -0.84
CA THR A 106 11.90 3.59 -2.11
C THR A 106 11.81 4.57 -3.29
N PRO A 107 12.63 4.42 -4.34
CA PRO A 107 12.60 5.32 -5.49
C PRO A 107 11.24 5.31 -6.22
N LYS A 108 10.78 6.52 -6.60
CA LYS A 108 9.51 6.71 -7.33
C LYS A 108 9.34 5.84 -8.58
N PRO A 109 10.38 5.56 -9.40
CA PRO A 109 10.21 4.69 -10.55
C PRO A 109 9.72 3.29 -10.20
N PHE A 110 10.23 2.69 -9.11
CA PHE A 110 9.79 1.37 -8.69
C PHE A 110 8.35 1.39 -8.14
N VAL A 111 8.02 2.42 -7.34
CA VAL A 111 6.67 2.65 -6.84
C VAL A 111 5.66 2.74 -7.99
N ALA A 112 5.95 3.57 -9.00
CA ALA A 112 5.08 3.77 -10.16
C ALA A 112 4.97 2.54 -11.08
N ALA A 113 5.94 1.63 -11.01
CA ALA A 113 5.93 0.39 -11.76
C ALA A 113 4.99 -0.67 -11.17
N CYS A 114 4.46 -0.49 -9.96
CA CYS A 114 3.50 -1.39 -9.32
C CYS A 114 2.05 -0.94 -9.57
N ASP A 115 1.07 -1.85 -9.41
CA ASP A 115 -0.35 -1.46 -9.37
C ASP A 115 -0.74 -0.89 -8.01
N LYS A 116 -0.14 -1.43 -6.94
CA LYS A 116 -0.22 -0.86 -5.60
C LYS A 116 1.13 -0.97 -4.91
N PHE A 117 1.48 0.05 -4.13
CA PHE A 117 2.70 0.07 -3.34
C PHE A 117 2.36 0.36 -1.88
N VAL A 118 2.79 -0.52 -0.97
CA VAL A 118 2.53 -0.37 0.46
C VAL A 118 3.84 -0.09 1.19
N TYR A 119 3.88 1.01 1.94
CA TYR A 119 5.03 1.33 2.77
C TYR A 119 5.09 0.41 3.99
N THR A 120 6.27 -0.13 4.30
CA THR A 120 6.41 -1.10 5.41
C THR A 120 6.17 -0.50 6.79
N GLU A 121 6.27 0.82 6.91
CA GLU A 121 6.12 1.58 8.14
C GLU A 121 4.70 1.42 8.70
N ILE A 122 3.67 1.52 7.86
CA ILE A 122 2.26 1.37 8.29
C ILE A 122 1.91 -0.07 8.69
N LEU A 123 2.70 -1.06 8.27
CA LEU A 123 2.50 -2.46 8.62
C LEU A 123 3.03 -2.79 10.03
N ARG A 124 3.96 -1.98 10.54
CA ARG A 124 4.53 -2.14 11.89
C ARG A 124 3.62 -1.50 12.94
N GLU A 125 3.04 -0.35 12.62
CA GLU A 125 2.12 0.37 13.51
C GLU A 125 0.84 -0.44 13.80
N ASP A 126 0.33 -1.19 12.81
CA ASP A 126 -0.82 -2.10 12.99
C ASP A 126 -0.51 -3.29 13.93
N GLU A 127 0.77 -3.65 14.16
CA GLU A 127 1.18 -4.67 15.14
C GLU A 127 1.27 -4.07 16.56
N ASP A 128 1.83 -2.86 16.70
CA ASP A 128 1.99 -2.16 17.98
C ASP A 128 0.64 -1.69 18.59
N GLU A 129 -0.35 -1.33 17.75
CA GLU A 129 -1.69 -0.93 18.22
C GLU A 129 -2.54 -2.13 18.70
N LYS A 130 -2.34 -3.33 18.14
CA LYS A 130 -3.09 -4.54 18.55
C LYS A 130 -2.74 -5.02 19.95
N GLU A 131 -1.57 -4.65 20.48
CA GLU A 131 -1.15 -4.97 21.85
C GLU A 131 -1.62 -3.95 22.90
N LYS A 132 -2.18 -2.80 22.48
CA LYS A 132 -2.51 -1.68 23.39
C LYS A 132 -3.99 -1.29 23.39
N GLU A 133 -4.90 -2.26 23.46
CA GLU A 133 -6.28 -1.96 23.86
C GLU A 133 -6.36 -1.61 25.37
N SER A 134 -5.98 -0.39 25.73
CA SER A 134 -6.34 0.21 27.03
C SER A 134 -6.67 1.70 26.89
N LYS A 135 -7.63 2.15 27.71
CA LYS A 135 -8.47 3.36 27.58
C LYS A 135 -7.75 4.73 27.56
N ALA A 136 -6.43 4.80 27.40
CA ALA A 136 -5.65 6.04 27.37
C ALA A 136 -5.57 6.71 25.98
N GLU A 137 -6.03 6.06 24.91
CA GLU A 137 -5.76 6.48 23.53
C GLU A 137 -6.63 7.61 22.97
N LYS A 138 -7.69 8.05 23.66
CA LYS A 138 -8.52 9.17 23.16
C LYS A 138 -7.76 10.49 23.08
N GLU A 139 -6.76 10.71 23.94
CA GLU A 139 -5.99 11.96 23.95
C GLU A 139 -4.82 11.97 22.95
N GLN A 140 -4.13 10.83 22.77
CA GLN A 140 -3.05 10.70 21.77
C GLN A 140 -3.58 10.65 20.34
N HIS A 141 -4.70 9.96 20.10
CA HIS A 141 -5.32 9.93 18.78
C HIS A 141 -5.82 11.31 18.36
N SER A 142 -6.32 12.12 19.31
CA SER A 142 -6.72 13.50 19.04
C SER A 142 -5.51 14.41 18.73
N ARG A 143 -4.36 14.19 19.38
CA ARG A 143 -3.14 14.99 19.13
C ARG A 143 -2.50 14.69 17.78
N ASN A 144 -2.42 13.41 17.39
CA ASN A 144 -1.91 13.00 16.08
C ASN A 144 -2.86 13.37 14.93
N GLN A 145 -4.19 13.32 15.15
CA GLN A 145 -5.17 13.79 14.16
C GLN A 145 -5.09 15.31 13.91
N ILE A 146 -4.81 16.11 14.95
CA ILE A 146 -4.67 17.57 14.79
C ILE A 146 -3.39 17.91 14.01
N GLN A 147 -2.31 17.17 14.21
CA GLN A 147 -1.06 17.37 13.48
C GLN A 147 -1.19 16.90 12.02
N SER A 148 -1.81 15.74 11.78
CA SER A 148 -2.06 15.25 10.42
C SER A 148 -3.05 16.12 9.63
N GLN A 149 -4.05 16.72 10.28
CA GLN A 149 -4.96 17.68 9.64
C GLN A 149 -4.24 18.94 9.12
N ASN A 150 -3.24 19.44 9.84
CA ASN A 150 -2.44 20.58 9.38
C ASN A 150 -1.49 20.20 8.24
N ASP A 151 -0.92 18.99 8.27
CA ASP A 151 -0.06 18.47 7.20
C ASP A 151 -0.85 18.21 5.91
N ILE A 152 -2.10 17.72 5.99
CA ILE A 152 -2.95 17.49 4.81
C ILE A 152 -3.36 18.79 4.14
N LYS A 153 -3.76 19.82 4.92
CA LYS A 153 -4.14 21.13 4.37
C LYS A 153 -2.96 21.87 3.74
N THR A 154 -1.74 21.58 4.17
CA THR A 154 -0.52 22.19 3.62
C THR A 154 0.12 21.36 2.50
N ASP A 155 -0.20 20.07 2.41
CA ASP A 155 0.20 19.22 1.29
C ASP A 155 -0.62 19.54 0.03
N ARG A 156 -0.06 20.44 -0.78
CA ARG A 156 -0.62 20.86 -2.07
C ARG A 156 -0.77 19.70 -3.05
N ARG A 157 0.08 18.67 -3.00
CA ARG A 157 -0.02 17.52 -3.91
C ARG A 157 -1.19 16.63 -3.51
N MET A 158 -1.34 16.38 -2.21
CA MET A 158 -2.47 15.65 -1.66
C MET A 158 -3.79 16.35 -1.98
N THR A 159 -3.86 17.65 -1.70
CA THR A 159 -5.03 18.48 -1.98
C THR A 159 -5.42 18.40 -3.46
N ALA A 160 -4.45 18.61 -4.36
CA ALA A 160 -4.70 18.55 -5.81
C ALA A 160 -5.14 17.14 -6.29
N LEU A 161 -4.62 16.07 -5.68
CA LEU A 161 -5.06 14.71 -5.98
C LEU A 161 -6.51 14.50 -5.58
N LEU A 162 -6.87 14.85 -4.35
CA LEU A 162 -8.24 14.66 -3.85
C LEU A 162 -9.25 15.51 -4.63
N GLU A 163 -8.91 16.76 -4.93
CA GLU A 163 -9.76 17.64 -5.74
C GLU A 163 -9.99 17.07 -7.13
N SER A 164 -8.91 16.70 -7.84
CA SER A 164 -9.00 16.12 -9.18
C SER A 164 -9.74 14.78 -9.20
N ALA A 165 -9.57 13.94 -8.17
CA ALA A 165 -10.28 12.67 -8.08
C ALA A 165 -11.78 12.83 -7.88
N VAL A 166 -12.20 13.84 -7.10
CA VAL A 166 -13.62 14.15 -6.91
C VAL A 166 -14.21 14.77 -8.18
N GLU A 167 -13.48 15.68 -8.84
CA GLU A 167 -13.93 16.31 -10.08
C GLU A 167 -14.13 15.27 -11.20
N ASP A 168 -13.17 14.36 -11.40
CA ASP A 168 -13.26 13.34 -12.45
C ASP A 168 -14.31 12.24 -12.15
N ALA A 169 -14.63 12.01 -10.87
CA ALA A 169 -15.62 11.01 -10.46
C ALA A 169 -17.03 11.60 -10.20
N ALA A 170 -17.21 12.91 -10.42
CA ALA A 170 -18.47 13.59 -10.18
C ALA A 170 -19.53 13.24 -11.24
N ASP A 171 -20.78 13.15 -10.82
CA ASP A 171 -21.94 13.07 -11.69
C ASP A 171 -22.33 14.43 -12.28
N GLU A 172 -23.38 14.47 -13.10
CA GLU A 172 -23.92 15.70 -13.72
C GLU A 172 -24.35 16.77 -12.70
N PHE A 173 -24.56 16.40 -11.43
CA PHE A 173 -24.93 17.29 -10.34
C PHE A 173 -23.74 17.70 -9.47
N GLY A 174 -22.52 17.29 -9.85
CA GLY A 174 -21.27 17.60 -9.17
C GLY A 174 -21.01 16.75 -7.93
N TRP A 175 -21.69 15.62 -7.76
CA TRP A 175 -21.47 14.69 -6.64
C TRP A 175 -20.70 13.46 -7.07
N ALA A 176 -19.62 13.13 -6.36
CA ALA A 176 -18.81 11.95 -6.59
C ALA A 176 -19.05 10.90 -5.50
N TYR A 177 -19.30 9.64 -5.90
CA TYR A 177 -19.38 8.54 -4.95
C TYR A 177 -18.00 8.23 -4.37
N LEU A 178 -17.88 8.15 -3.03
CA LEU A 178 -16.61 7.93 -2.33
C LEU A 178 -15.85 6.69 -2.83
N GLY A 179 -16.56 5.61 -3.17
CA GLY A 179 -15.95 4.41 -3.72
C GLY A 179 -15.28 4.67 -5.08
N ALA A 180 -15.93 5.43 -5.97
CA ALA A 180 -15.37 5.80 -7.27
C ALA A 180 -14.15 6.70 -7.12
N VAL A 181 -14.20 7.66 -6.19
CA VAL A 181 -13.05 8.51 -5.82
C VAL A 181 -11.87 7.68 -5.33
N GLY A 182 -12.14 6.70 -4.45
CA GLY A 182 -11.11 5.77 -3.96
C GLY A 182 -10.46 4.96 -5.09
N THR A 183 -11.25 4.42 -6.01
CA THR A 183 -10.75 3.71 -7.19
C THR A 183 -9.91 4.61 -8.08
N TYR A 184 -10.36 5.84 -8.34
CA TYR A 184 -9.60 6.80 -9.14
C TYR A 184 -8.24 7.11 -8.51
N ILE A 185 -8.20 7.38 -7.21
CA ILE A 185 -6.96 7.64 -6.48
C ILE A 185 -6.02 6.44 -6.56
N ALA A 186 -6.52 5.23 -6.30
CA ALA A 186 -5.73 4.01 -6.34
C ALA A 186 -5.10 3.77 -7.72
N ASN A 187 -5.85 4.05 -8.80
CA ASN A 187 -5.35 3.90 -10.17
C ASN A 187 -4.30 4.95 -10.55
N ARG A 188 -4.33 6.14 -9.94
CA ARG A 188 -3.44 7.26 -10.27
C ARG A 188 -2.19 7.32 -9.41
N GLN A 189 -2.28 6.90 -8.16
CA GLN A 189 -1.18 6.88 -7.18
C GLN A 189 -1.11 5.52 -6.49
N PRO A 190 -0.27 4.60 -6.98
CA PRO A 190 -0.13 3.25 -6.42
C PRO A 190 0.21 3.25 -4.91
N GLU A 191 0.93 4.26 -4.44
CA GLU A 191 1.37 4.37 -3.04
C GLU A 191 0.38 5.02 -2.08
N PHE A 192 -0.77 5.48 -2.61
CA PHE A 192 -1.74 6.15 -1.78
C PHE A 192 -2.38 5.17 -0.79
N ASP A 193 -2.23 5.47 0.50
CA ASP A 193 -2.90 4.78 1.60
C ASP A 193 -3.24 5.83 2.68
N PRO A 194 -4.50 5.94 3.13
CA PRO A 194 -4.89 6.87 4.20
C PRO A 194 -4.06 6.71 5.48
N ARG A 195 -3.55 5.50 5.76
CA ARG A 195 -2.73 5.20 6.94
C ARG A 195 -1.41 5.96 6.93
N ASN A 196 -0.85 6.25 5.74
CA ASN A 196 0.34 7.09 5.60
C ASN A 196 0.15 8.52 6.14
N TYR A 197 -1.11 8.93 6.36
CA TYR A 197 -1.52 10.22 6.87
C TYR A 197 -2.19 10.12 8.25
N GLY A 198 -2.16 8.94 8.89
CA GLY A 198 -2.76 8.73 10.21
C GLY A 198 -4.28 8.48 10.19
N PHE A 199 -4.85 8.09 9.05
CA PHE A 199 -6.28 7.77 8.93
C PHE A 199 -6.49 6.31 8.57
N ARG A 200 -7.43 5.65 9.25
CA ARG A 200 -7.74 4.23 8.98
C ARG A 200 -8.55 4.04 7.69
N LYS A 201 -9.35 5.04 7.30
CA LYS A 201 -10.23 4.99 6.13
C LYS A 201 -10.11 6.28 5.31
N LEU A 202 -10.32 6.15 4.00
CA LEU A 202 -10.35 7.29 3.08
C LEU A 202 -11.43 8.31 3.47
N GLY A 203 -12.60 7.85 3.93
CA GLY A 203 -13.66 8.73 4.39
C GLY A 203 -13.24 9.62 5.56
N ASP A 204 -12.41 9.11 6.48
CA ASP A 204 -11.93 9.88 7.62
C ASP A 204 -10.91 10.94 7.18
N LEU A 205 -10.01 10.57 6.26
CA LEU A 205 -9.08 11.50 5.62
C LEU A 205 -9.81 12.65 4.91
N ILE A 206 -10.88 12.32 4.17
CA ILE A 206 -11.68 13.31 3.44
C ILE A 206 -12.47 14.23 4.39
N LYS A 207 -13.04 13.69 5.47
CA LYS A 207 -13.66 14.50 6.53
C LYS A 207 -12.64 15.45 7.16
N ALA A 208 -11.43 14.98 7.42
CA ALA A 208 -10.35 15.74 8.04
C ALA A 208 -9.76 16.83 7.13
N SER A 209 -9.72 16.62 5.81
CA SER A 209 -9.22 17.63 4.86
C SER A 209 -10.08 18.91 4.86
N ALA A 210 -11.37 18.78 5.20
CA ALA A 210 -12.36 19.84 5.20
C ALA A 210 -12.58 20.54 3.84
N LEU A 211 -12.08 19.96 2.75
CA LEU A 211 -12.16 20.48 1.38
C LEU A 211 -13.52 20.23 0.70
N PHE A 212 -14.27 19.24 1.18
CA PHE A 212 -15.46 18.71 0.51
C PHE A 212 -16.73 18.89 1.35
N GLU A 213 -17.84 19.11 0.66
CA GLU A 213 -19.18 18.84 1.16
C GLU A 213 -19.40 17.32 1.13
N ILE A 214 -19.98 16.79 2.20
CA ILE A 214 -20.16 15.35 2.39
C ILE A 214 -21.65 15.09 2.63
N ASP A 215 -22.21 14.22 1.81
CA ASP A 215 -23.61 13.80 1.89
C ASP A 215 -23.67 12.27 2.10
N GLU A 216 -24.24 11.85 3.23
CA GLU A 216 -24.42 10.44 3.57
C GLU A 216 -25.86 10.02 3.20
N ARG A 217 -26.00 9.26 2.12
CA ARG A 217 -27.27 8.77 1.60
C ARG A 217 -27.53 7.34 2.06
N ALA A 218 -28.78 7.00 2.33
CA ALA A 218 -29.15 5.61 2.60
C ALA A 218 -29.00 4.78 1.32
N SER A 219 -28.33 3.63 1.40
CA SER A 219 -28.32 2.69 0.28
C SER A 219 -29.69 2.01 0.18
N PRO A 220 -30.32 1.93 -1.02
CA PRO A 220 -31.55 1.18 -1.21
C PRO A 220 -31.36 -0.34 -1.12
N THR A 221 -30.13 -0.83 -1.28
CA THR A 221 -29.80 -2.26 -1.40
C THR A 221 -28.94 -2.80 -0.26
N ASP A 222 -28.39 -1.93 0.59
CA ASP A 222 -27.47 -2.32 1.66
C ASP A 222 -27.80 -1.57 2.95
N SER A 223 -27.48 -2.19 4.09
CA SER A 223 -27.58 -1.59 5.42
C SER A 223 -26.58 -0.44 5.64
N GLY A 224 -25.61 -0.29 4.73
CA GLY A 224 -24.61 0.77 4.73
C GLY A 224 -25.11 2.11 4.19
N LYS A 225 -24.47 3.18 4.65
CA LYS A 225 -24.62 4.52 4.08
C LYS A 225 -23.67 4.70 2.90
N GLN A 226 -24.17 5.22 1.78
CA GLN A 226 -23.35 5.66 0.67
C GLN A 226 -22.88 7.09 0.91
N VAL A 227 -21.58 7.33 0.76
CA VAL A 227 -20.99 8.65 0.97
C VAL A 227 -20.73 9.30 -0.37
N TYR A 228 -21.26 10.51 -0.55
CA TYR A 228 -21.05 11.36 -1.72
C TYR A 228 -20.27 12.61 -1.34
N LEU A 229 -19.42 13.05 -2.25
CA LEU A 229 -18.49 14.15 -2.07
C LEU A 229 -18.70 15.21 -3.14
N ARG A 230 -18.62 16.49 -2.76
CA ARG A 230 -18.62 17.61 -3.70
C ARG A 230 -17.61 18.65 -3.26
N LEU A 231 -16.92 19.30 -4.19
CA LEU A 231 -15.99 20.38 -3.86
C LEU A 231 -16.73 21.54 -3.17
N LYS A 232 -16.19 22.03 -2.05
CA LYS A 232 -16.71 23.27 -1.45
C LYS A 232 -16.41 24.43 -2.38
N VAL A 233 -17.44 25.19 -2.74
CA VAL A 233 -17.25 26.45 -3.45
C VAL A 233 -16.48 27.39 -2.51
N LYS A 234 -15.28 27.83 -2.91
CA LYS A 234 -14.55 28.85 -2.15
C LYS A 234 -15.42 30.10 -2.10
N ALA A 235 -15.86 30.49 -0.90
CA ALA A 235 -16.50 31.78 -0.69
C ALA A 235 -15.53 32.86 -1.19
N ARG A 236 -15.95 33.59 -2.22
CA ARG A 236 -15.23 34.76 -2.76
C ARG A 236 -15.29 35.92 -1.78
#